data_AF-B9JHQ2-F1
#
_entry.id   AF-B9JHQ2-F1
#
_cell.length_a   1.000
_cell.length_b   1.000
_cell.length_c   1.000
_cell.angle_alpha   90.00
_cell.angle_beta   90.00
_cell.angle_gamma   90.00
#
_symmetry.space_group_name_H-M   'P 1'
#
loop_
_entity.id
_entity.type
_entity.pdbx_description
1 polymer ?
#
loop_
_entity_poly.entity_id
_entity_poly.type
_entity_poly.pdbx_seq_one_letter_code
_entity_poly.pdbx_strand_id
1 'polypeptide(L)'
;MTNTSDPHHDDAEIHLSADEAIVLFELLSRWCDSKAIHTPTPDSKCFESTAECAVLHGVLASLEKQLVAPFKEDYHQIVKEARRRLVDLWDYPTLKG
;
A
#
# COMPACT_ATOMS: atom_id res chain seq x y z
N MET A 1 8.11 17.61 -39.80
CA MET A 1 7.61 17.57 -38.41
C MET A 1 6.75 16.33 -38.30
N THR A 2 7.36 15.21 -37.91
CA THR A 2 6.65 13.94 -37.71
C THR A 2 6.25 13.88 -36.24
N ASN A 3 4.96 14.05 -35.95
CA ASN A 3 4.40 13.69 -34.65
C ASN A 3 4.51 12.18 -34.52
N THR A 4 5.48 11.73 -33.72
CA THR A 4 5.55 10.36 -33.24
C THR A 4 4.46 10.25 -32.17
N SER A 5 3.33 9.64 -32.54
CA SER A 5 2.34 9.19 -31.56
C SER A 5 3.01 8.14 -30.69
N ASP A 6 3.23 8.48 -29.41
CA ASP A 6 3.71 7.56 -28.38
C ASP A 6 2.80 6.32 -28.32
N PRO A 7 3.33 5.10 -28.17
CA PRO A 7 2.50 3.93 -27.92
C PRO A 7 1.75 4.17 -26.62
N HIS A 8 0.42 4.06 -26.66
CA HIS A 8 -0.46 4.16 -25.51
C HIS A 8 0.12 3.36 -24.32
N HIS A 9 0.72 4.06 -23.36
CA HIS A 9 0.98 3.50 -22.04
C HIS A 9 -0.40 3.41 -21.39
N ASP A 10 -0.96 2.21 -21.31
CA ASP A 10 -2.23 1.94 -20.63
C ASP A 10 -1.98 1.89 -19.11
N ASP A 11 -1.35 2.95 -18.61
CA ASP A 11 -0.97 3.10 -17.21
C ASP A 11 -2.22 3.38 -16.38
N ALA A 12 -2.36 2.67 -15.26
CA ALA A 12 -3.42 2.92 -14.30
C ALA A 12 -2.93 3.91 -13.23
N GLU A 13 -3.65 5.02 -13.06
CA GLU A 13 -3.44 5.96 -11.96
C GLU A 13 -4.38 5.63 -10.79
N ILE A 14 -3.81 5.52 -9.59
CA ILE A 14 -4.56 5.26 -8.35
C ILE A 14 -4.41 6.47 -7.44
N HIS A 15 -5.53 7.17 -7.19
CA HIS A 15 -5.58 8.24 -6.21
C HIS A 15 -5.98 7.70 -4.85
N LEU A 16 -5.15 7.97 -3.84
CA LEU A 16 -5.42 7.65 -2.44
C LEU A 16 -5.54 8.95 -1.66
N SER A 17 -6.53 9.02 -0.77
CA SER A 17 -6.54 10.03 0.29
C SER A 17 -5.34 9.86 1.21
N ALA A 18 -5.04 10.89 2.01
CA ALA A 18 -3.93 10.84 2.96
C ALA A 18 -4.06 9.66 3.95
N ASP A 19 -5.28 9.36 4.39
CA ASP A 19 -5.54 8.26 5.32
C ASP A 19 -5.34 6.90 4.65
N GLU A 20 -5.87 6.70 3.44
CA GLU A 20 -5.71 5.46 2.68
C GLU A 20 -4.23 5.19 2.36
N ALA A 21 -3.49 6.22 1.94
CA ALA A 21 -2.07 6.12 1.63
C ALA A 21 -1.26 5.68 2.86
N ILE A 22 -1.54 6.26 4.03
CA ILE A 22 -0.85 5.92 5.29
C ILE A 22 -1.20 4.50 5.74
N VAL A 23 -2.47 4.10 5.67
CA VAL A 23 -2.87 2.74 6.06
C VAL A 23 -2.29 1.69 5.11
N LEU A 24 -2.28 1.96 3.81
CA LEU A 24 -1.69 1.06 2.82
C LEU A 24 -0.17 0.96 2.97
N PHE A 25 0.52 2.08 3.16
CA PHE A 25 1.96 2.10 3.42
C PHE A 25 2.29 1.25 4.65
N GLU A 26 1.63 1.50 5.78
CA GLU A 26 1.85 0.74 7.02
C GLU A 26 1.54 -0.76 6.86
N LEU A 27 0.53 -1.12 6.06
CA LEU A 27 0.23 -2.53 5.79
C LEU A 27 1.38 -3.19 5.02
N LEU A 28 1.81 -2.58 3.92
CA LEU A 28 2.85 -3.12 3.05
C LEU A 28 4.23 -3.13 3.73
N SER A 29 4.59 -2.07 4.46
CA SER A 29 5.84 -2.02 5.24
C SER A 29 5.94 -3.19 6.22
N ARG A 30 4.86 -3.50 6.95
CA ARG A 30 4.84 -4.64 7.87
C ARG A 30 4.94 -5.98 7.17
N TRP A 31 4.39 -6.11 5.96
CA TRP A 31 4.50 -7.34 5.17
C TRP A 31 5.91 -7.57 4.62
N CYS A 32 6.63 -6.49 4.30
CA CYS A 32 7.99 -6.55 3.79
C CYS A 32 9.07 -6.61 4.88
N ASP A 33 8.75 -6.32 6.15
CA ASP A 33 9.71 -6.34 7.24
C ASP A 33 10.02 -7.77 7.72
N SER A 34 11.24 -8.23 7.43
CA SER A 34 11.72 -9.55 7.86
C SER A 34 11.89 -9.69 9.38
N LYS A 35 11.88 -8.60 10.13
CA LYS A 35 11.97 -8.58 11.60
C LYS A 35 10.60 -8.60 12.27
N ALA A 36 9.52 -8.50 11.50
CA ALA A 36 8.15 -8.48 11.98
C ALA A 36 7.65 -9.90 12.35
N ILE A 37 8.34 -10.56 13.29
CA ILE A 37 8.17 -11.98 13.67
C ILE A 37 6.76 -12.30 14.21
N HIS A 38 6.02 -11.29 14.67
CA HIS A 38 4.70 -11.45 15.29
C HIS A 38 3.56 -10.83 14.49
N THR A 39 3.82 -10.37 13.26
CA THR A 39 2.78 -9.79 12.42
C THR A 39 2.32 -10.84 11.42
N PRO A 40 1.03 -11.18 11.35
CA PRO A 40 0.54 -12.05 10.30
C PRO A 40 0.77 -11.39 8.93
N THR A 41 1.68 -11.96 8.15
CA THR A 41 1.95 -11.57 6.76
C THR A 41 1.39 -12.64 5.83
N PRO A 42 0.94 -12.27 4.62
CA PRO A 42 0.54 -13.25 3.61
C PRO A 42 1.68 -14.23 3.33
N ASP A 43 1.38 -15.52 3.35
CA ASP A 43 2.36 -16.54 2.95
C ASP A 43 2.37 -16.71 1.43
N SER A 44 3.27 -17.56 0.92
CA SER A 44 3.38 -17.79 -0.52
C SER A 44 2.13 -18.39 -1.17
N LYS A 45 1.17 -18.91 -0.39
CA LYS A 45 -0.10 -19.44 -0.92
C LYS A 45 -1.12 -18.34 -1.20
N CYS A 46 -0.86 -17.11 -0.74
CA CYS A 46 -1.67 -15.95 -1.05
C CYS A 46 -1.39 -15.35 -2.44
N PHE A 47 -0.33 -15.80 -3.12
CA PHE A 47 0.11 -15.25 -4.40
C PHE A 47 0.20 -16.36 -5.46
N GLU A 48 -0.31 -16.08 -6.65
CA GLU A 48 -0.20 -16.94 -7.83
C GLU A 48 1.17 -16.77 -8.51
N SER A 49 1.78 -15.58 -8.41
CA SER A 49 3.05 -15.27 -9.07
C SER A 49 3.90 -14.27 -8.29
N THR A 50 5.22 -14.33 -8.51
CA THR A 50 6.18 -13.33 -8.00
C THR A 50 5.91 -11.92 -8.53
N ALA A 51 5.19 -11.81 -9.66
CA ALA A 51 4.77 -10.53 -10.22
C ALA A 51 3.88 -9.74 -9.25
N GLU A 52 2.99 -10.41 -8.50
CA GLU A 52 2.11 -9.76 -7.53
C GLU A 52 2.92 -9.14 -6.38
N CYS A 53 3.91 -9.88 -5.86
CA CYS A 53 4.85 -9.36 -4.87
C CYS A 53 5.63 -8.16 -5.42
N ALA A 54 6.09 -8.23 -6.67
CA ALA A 54 6.83 -7.13 -7.31
C ALA A 54 5.97 -5.86 -7.43
N VAL A 55 4.69 -5.98 -7.80
CA VAL A 55 3.74 -4.86 -7.85
C VAL A 55 3.54 -4.26 -6.47
N LEU A 56 3.28 -5.08 -5.44
CA LEU A 56 3.10 -4.59 -4.07
C LEU A 56 4.34 -3.87 -3.53
N HIS A 57 5.55 -4.40 -3.82
CA HIS A 57 6.80 -3.72 -3.52
C HIS A 57 6.95 -2.39 -4.27
N GLY A 58 6.56 -2.35 -5.55
CA GLY A 58 6.55 -1.12 -6.34
C GLY A 58 5.62 -0.05 -5.79
N VAL A 59 4.42 -0.45 -5.36
CA VAL A 59 3.44 0.44 -4.70
C VAL A 59 4.01 0.97 -3.39
N LEU A 60 4.60 0.12 -2.54
CA LEU A 60 5.26 0.56 -1.30
C LEU A 60 6.34 1.61 -1.57
N ALA A 61 7.22 1.35 -2.54
CA ALA A 61 8.29 2.30 -2.91
C ALA A 61 7.74 3.62 -3.48
N SER A 62 6.59 3.60 -4.17
CA SER A 62 5.92 4.81 -4.64
C SER A 62 5.34 5.62 -3.48
N LEU A 63 4.72 4.96 -2.50
CA LEU A 63 4.19 5.60 -1.30
C LEU A 63 5.31 6.21 -0.45
N GLU A 64 6.43 5.50 -0.27
CA GLU A 64 7.59 5.97 0.49
C GLU A 64 8.15 7.29 -0.04
N LYS A 65 8.14 7.47 -1.38
CA LYS A 65 8.58 8.72 -2.02
C LYS A 65 7.63 9.90 -1.79
N GLN A 66 6.35 9.62 -1.57
CA GLN A 66 5.30 10.63 -1.48
C GLN A 66 4.95 11.00 -0.03
N LEU A 67 5.10 10.06 0.90
CA LEU A 67 4.66 10.21 2.27
C LEU A 67 5.76 10.79 3.16
N VAL A 68 5.44 11.93 3.79
CA VAL A 68 6.28 12.52 4.87
C VAL A 68 5.91 11.92 6.25
N ALA A 69 4.69 11.41 6.39
CA ALA A 69 4.15 10.92 7.67
C ALA A 69 5.00 9.83 8.35
N PRO A 70 5.60 8.85 7.64
CA PRO A 70 6.47 7.82 8.25
C PRO A 70 7.68 8.35 9.02
N PHE A 71 8.12 9.58 8.73
CA PHE A 71 9.26 10.21 9.40
C PHE A 71 8.88 11.06 10.62
N LYS A 72 7.59 11.07 10.99
CA LYS A 72 7.10 11.83 12.15
C LYS A 72 7.16 10.99 13.42
N GLU A 73 7.49 11.64 14.54
CA GLU A 73 7.56 11.01 15.86
C GLU A 73 6.22 10.38 16.29
N ASP A 74 5.10 11.00 15.88
CA ASP A 74 3.74 10.56 16.19
C ASP A 74 3.14 9.62 15.13
N TYR A 75 3.97 9.04 14.24
CA TYR A 75 3.52 8.20 13.12
C TYR A 75 2.54 7.09 13.52
N HIS A 76 2.80 6.39 14.63
CA HIS A 76 1.88 5.36 15.13
C HIS A 76 0.48 5.91 15.49
N GLN A 77 0.38 7.13 16.02
CA GLN A 77 -0.92 7.78 16.28
C GLN A 77 -1.60 8.18 14.99
N ILE A 78 -0.84 8.69 14.02
CA ILE A 78 -1.36 9.05 12.70
C ILE A 78 -2.00 7.82 12.02
N VAL A 79 -1.30 6.69 12.01
CA VAL A 79 -1.82 5.41 11.50
C VAL A 79 -3.09 4.99 12.23
N LYS A 80 -3.10 5.08 13.56
CA LYS A 80 -4.26 4.68 14.37
C LYS A 80 -5.50 5.52 14.04
N GLU A 81 -5.35 6.84 13.92
CA GLU A 81 -6.45 7.73 13.58
C GLU A 81 -6.91 7.55 12.14
N ALA A 82 -5.99 7.33 11.19
CA ALA A 82 -6.35 7.01 9.81
C ALA A 82 -7.19 5.72 9.73
N ARG A 83 -6.76 4.65 10.41
CA ARG A 83 -7.53 3.39 10.50
C ARG A 83 -8.92 3.62 11.12
N ARG A 84 -9.01 4.41 12.18
CA ARG A 84 -10.29 4.73 12.83
C ARG A 84 -11.25 5.46 11.87
N ARG A 85 -10.74 6.30 10.97
CA ARG A 85 -11.57 7.01 9.98
C ARG A 85 -12.04 6.11 8.83
N LEU A 86 -11.31 5.04 8.53
CA LEU A 86 -11.61 4.13 7.41
C LEU A 86 -12.36 2.87 7.82
N VAL A 87 -12.36 2.49 9.11
CA VAL A 87 -12.92 1.21 9.58
C VAL A 87 -14.41 1.04 9.23
N ASP A 88 -15.18 2.12 9.23
CA ASP A 88 -16.62 2.09 8.93
C ASP A 88 -16.92 1.95 7.42
N LEU A 89 -15.88 1.96 6.55
CA LEU A 89 -16.04 1.73 5.11
C LEU A 89 -16.14 0.24 4.76
N TRP A 90 -15.75 -0.65 5.67
CA TRP A 90 -15.74 -2.09 5.45
C TRP A 90 -15.98 -2.86 6.76
N ASP A 91 -17.17 -3.45 6.89
CA ASP A 91 -17.63 -4.09 8.13
C ASP A 91 -17.04 -5.48 8.40
N TYR A 92 -16.26 -6.02 7.45
CA TYR A 92 -15.84 -7.42 7.46
C TYR A 92 -14.35 -7.59 7.80
N PRO A 93 -13.98 -8.65 8.55
CA PRO A 93 -12.59 -8.87 8.95
C PRO A 93 -11.72 -9.42 7.80
N THR A 94 -12.32 -9.77 6.66
CA THR A 94 -11.62 -10.31 5.49
C THR A 94 -12.07 -9.62 4.20
N LEU A 95 -11.26 -9.74 3.15
CA LEU A 95 -11.64 -9.28 1.80
C LEU A 95 -12.75 -10.13 1.16
N LYS A 96 -13.13 -11.26 1.78
CA LYS A 96 -14.20 -12.14 1.27
C LYS A 96 -15.57 -11.85 1.88
N GLY A 97 -15.65 -10.95 2.87
CA GLY A 97 -16.79 -10.85 3.78
C GLY A 97 -16.61 -11.79 4.96
#